data_AF-A0A4Y2V3C6-F1
#
_entry.id   AF-A0A4Y2V3C6-F1
#
_cell.length_a   1.000
_cell.length_b   1.000
_cell.length_c   1.000
_cell.angle_alpha   90.00
_cell.angle_beta   90.00
_cell.angle_gamma   90.00
#
_symmetry.space_group_name_H-M   'P 1'
#
loop_
_entity.id
_entity.type
_entity.pdbx_description
1 polymer ?
#
loop_
_entity_poly.entity_id
_entity_poly.type
_entity_poly.pdbx_seq_one_letter_code
_entity_poly.pdbx_strand_id
1 'polypeptide(L)'
;MVSIAKDFIRAERMGDWQAHLNCVKEIIPYFHVSGHFPYAKSAHLYLQDMLQLENLIDPSVFRRFIQGIFTVRCFAKFSCGTSTDMIIE
;
A
#
# COMPACT_ATOMS: atom_id res chain seq x y z
N MET A 1 -15.82 4.85 1.10
CA MET A 1 -15.29 4.07 -0.04
C MET A 1 -14.59 4.95 -1.08
N VAL A 2 -15.27 5.90 -1.75
CA VAL A 2 -14.62 6.73 -2.81
C VAL A 2 -13.49 7.62 -2.26
N SER A 3 -13.63 8.18 -1.06
CA SER A 3 -12.55 8.90 -0.38
C SER A 3 -11.34 8.00 -0.13
N ILE A 4 -11.56 6.85 0.51
CA ILE A 4 -10.52 5.84 0.79
C ILE A 4 -9.78 5.43 -0.49
N ALA A 5 -10.50 5.19 -1.60
CA ALA A 5 -9.87 4.85 -2.87
C ALA A 5 -9.00 6.00 -3.44
N LYS A 6 -9.44 7.25 -3.31
CA LYS A 6 -8.64 8.42 -3.72
C LYS A 6 -7.40 8.58 -2.84
N ASP A 7 -7.55 8.40 -1.54
CA ASP A 7 -6.45 8.52 -0.57
C ASP A 7 -5.43 7.40 -0.76
N PHE A 8 -5.90 6.18 -1.08
CA PHE A 8 -5.05 5.05 -1.45
C PHE A 8 -4.20 5.36 -2.69
N ILE A 9 -4.84 5.83 -3.78
CA ILE A 9 -4.12 6.22 -5.01
C ILE A 9 -3.12 7.34 -4.71
N ARG A 10 -3.50 8.32 -3.89
CA ARG A 10 -2.59 9.40 -3.48
C ARG A 10 -1.39 8.84 -2.73
N ALA A 11 -1.61 7.97 -1.75
CA ALA A 11 -0.56 7.37 -0.94
C ALA A 11 0.45 6.60 -1.80
N GLU A 12 -0.04 5.75 -2.70
CA GLU A 12 0.77 5.05 -3.71
C GLU A 12 1.58 6.04 -4.56
N ARG A 13 0.93 7.01 -5.20
CA ARG A 13 1.64 7.95 -6.09
C ARG A 13 2.68 8.83 -5.40
N MET A 14 2.52 9.06 -4.09
CA MET A 14 3.44 9.82 -3.26
C MET A 14 4.49 8.94 -2.56
N GLY A 15 4.36 7.61 -2.59
CA GLY A 15 5.17 6.71 -1.78
C GLY A 15 4.96 6.90 -0.27
N ASP A 16 3.74 7.22 0.16
CA ASP A 16 3.39 7.33 1.59
C ASP A 16 2.93 5.98 2.13
N TRP A 17 3.87 5.25 2.74
CA TRP A 17 3.63 3.90 3.23
C TRP A 17 2.61 3.84 4.37
N GLN A 18 2.64 4.81 5.27
CA GLN A 18 1.73 4.80 6.43
C GLN A 18 0.30 5.12 6.00
N ALA A 19 0.12 6.09 5.10
CA ALA A 19 -1.19 6.40 4.54
C ALA A 19 -1.75 5.21 3.74
N HIS A 20 -0.90 4.49 3.00
CA HIS A 20 -1.26 3.27 2.29
C HIS A 20 -1.84 2.21 3.23
N LEU A 21 -1.12 1.85 4.30
CA LEU A 21 -1.59 0.85 5.27
C LEU A 21 -2.88 1.27 5.98
N ASN A 22 -3.04 2.56 6.27
CA ASN A 22 -4.27 3.09 6.85
C ASN A 22 -5.46 2.89 5.90
N CYS A 23 -5.28 3.19 4.60
CA CYS A 23 -6.32 2.96 3.59
C CYS A 23 -6.68 1.48 3.46
N VAL A 24 -5.69 0.57 3.51
CA VAL A 24 -5.95 -0.89 3.50
C VAL A 24 -6.76 -1.30 4.72
N LYS A 25 -6.45 -0.79 5.91
CA LYS A 25 -7.23 -1.05 7.13
C LYS A 25 -8.69 -0.57 6.98
N GLU A 26 -8.90 0.61 6.41
CA GLU A 26 -10.22 1.22 6.27
C GLU A 26 -11.08 0.57 5.17
N ILE A 27 -10.48 -0.05 4.14
CA ILE A 27 -11.24 -0.70 3.06
C ILE A 27 -11.74 -2.10 3.43
N ILE A 28 -11.11 -2.79 4.40
CA ILE A 28 -11.46 -4.16 4.80
C ILE A 28 -12.95 -4.35 5.15
N PRO A 29 -13.60 -3.49 5.97
CA PRO A 29 -15.02 -3.62 6.27
C PRO A 29 -15.89 -3.57 5.01
N TYR A 30 -15.48 -2.80 4.00
CA TYR A 30 -16.21 -2.71 2.73
C TYR A 30 -16.15 -4.03 1.95
N PHE A 31 -15.01 -4.72 1.93
CA PHE A 31 -14.91 -6.05 1.32
C PHE A 31 -15.81 -7.08 2.00
N HIS A 32 -15.97 -7.00 3.33
CA HIS A 32 -16.89 -7.88 4.06
C HIS A 32 -18.34 -7.63 3.68
N VAL A 33 -18.81 -6.37 3.72
CA VAL A 33 -20.22 -6.06 3.44
C VAL A 33 -20.60 -6.24 1.97
N SER A 34 -19.64 -6.13 1.06
CA SER A 34 -19.87 -6.36 -0.38
C SER A 34 -19.76 -7.84 -0.79
N GLY A 35 -19.47 -8.75 0.15
CA GLY A 35 -19.30 -10.18 -0.13
C GLY A 35 -17.97 -10.53 -0.82
N HIS A 36 -17.01 -9.61 -0.89
CA HIS A 36 -15.67 -9.84 -1.42
C HIS A 36 -14.76 -10.52 -0.38
N PHE A 37 -15.19 -11.64 0.17
CA PHE A 37 -14.49 -12.34 1.25
C PHE A 37 -13.06 -12.78 0.90
N PRO A 38 -12.73 -13.23 -0.34
CA PRO A 38 -11.35 -13.52 -0.70
C PRO A 38 -10.45 -12.29 -0.58
N TYR A 39 -10.90 -11.13 -1.06
CA TYR A 39 -10.16 -9.88 -0.92
C TYR A 39 -10.06 -9.42 0.54
N ALA A 40 -11.13 -9.57 1.32
CA ALA A 40 -11.10 -9.26 2.75
C ALA A 40 -10.06 -10.10 3.50
N LYS A 41 -10.00 -11.41 3.22
CA LYS A 41 -9.00 -12.32 3.79
C LYS A 41 -7.58 -11.92 3.38
N SER A 42 -7.34 -11.73 2.08
CA SER A 42 -6.03 -11.35 1.58
C SER A 42 -5.56 -9.99 2.13
N ALA A 43 -6.46 -9.01 2.22
CA ALA A 43 -6.15 -7.69 2.79
C ALA A 43 -5.78 -7.76 4.27
N HIS A 44 -6.45 -8.63 5.05
CA HIS A 44 -6.08 -8.87 6.45
C HIS A 44 -4.68 -9.47 6.60
N LEU A 45 -4.38 -10.52 5.83
CA LEU A 45 -3.07 -11.17 5.83
C LEU A 45 -1.97 -10.18 5.43
N TYR A 46 -2.19 -9.47 4.32
CA TYR A 46 -1.28 -8.43 3.85
C TYR A 46 -1.02 -7.37 4.92
N LEU A 47 -2.07 -6.84 5.56
CA LEU A 47 -1.90 -5.80 6.58
C LEU A 47 -1.10 -6.32 7.79
N GLN A 48 -1.33 -7.56 8.22
CA GLN A 48 -0.57 -8.18 9.32
C GLN A 48 0.91 -8.33 8.96
N ASP A 49 1.19 -8.90 7.79
CA ASP A 49 2.56 -9.10 7.31
C ASP A 49 3.29 -7.76 7.16
N MET A 50 2.62 -6.75 6.62
CA MET A 50 3.20 -5.42 6.40
C MET A 50 3.47 -4.67 7.71
N LEU A 51 2.66 -4.86 8.76
CA LEU A 51 2.91 -4.28 10.08
C LEU A 51 4.09 -4.96 10.79
N GLN A 52 4.37 -6.22 10.47
CA GLN A 52 5.51 -6.97 11.00
C GLN A 52 6.76 -6.87 10.13
N LEU A 53 6.69 -6.17 9.00
CA LEU A 53 7.73 -6.10 7.98
C LEU A 53 9.09 -5.67 8.54
N GLU A 54 9.11 -4.72 9.49
CA GLU A 54 10.34 -4.24 10.14
C GLU A 54 11.17 -5.37 10.76
N ASN A 55 10.52 -6.44 11.25
CA ASN A 55 11.19 -7.58 11.87
C ASN A 55 11.65 -8.65 10.87
N LEU A 56 11.16 -8.60 9.63
CA LEU A 56 11.36 -9.64 8.62
C LEU A 56 12.46 -9.31 7.62
N ILE A 57 12.75 -8.02 7.41
CA ILE A 57 13.72 -7.57 6.42
C ILE A 57 14.86 -6.78 7.06
N ASP A 58 15.94 -6.60 6.31
CA ASP A 58 17.06 -5.79 6.75
C ASP A 58 16.61 -4.35 7.12
N PRO A 59 17.00 -3.81 8.29
CA PRO A 59 16.56 -2.49 8.74
C PRO A 59 16.90 -1.35 7.77
N SER A 60 17.99 -1.45 7.02
CA SER A 60 18.36 -0.44 6.03
C SER A 60 17.43 -0.45 4.82
N VAL A 61 16.99 -1.65 4.41
CA VAL A 61 16.00 -1.84 3.35
C VAL A 61 14.63 -1.37 3.82
N PHE A 62 14.22 -1.71 5.04
CA PHE A 62 12.96 -1.24 5.63
C PHE A 62 12.88 0.29 5.67
N ARG A 63 13.96 0.94 6.16
CA ARG A 63 14.01 2.42 6.20
C ARG A 63 13.83 3.03 4.82
N ARG A 64 14.48 2.49 3.79
CA ARG A 64 14.33 2.97 2.40
C ARG A 64 12.91 2.72 1.89
N PHE A 65 12.35 1.57 2.20
CA PHE A 65 11.00 1.18 1.80
C PHE A 65 9.95 2.16 2.32
N ILE A 66 9.94 2.44 3.63
CA ILE A 66 8.99 3.38 4.26
C ILE A 66 9.21 4.84 3.84
N GLN A 67 10.41 5.19 3.36
CA GLN A 67 10.70 6.50 2.77
C GLN A 67 10.13 6.68 1.36
N GLY A 68 9.37 5.71 0.85
CA GLY A 68 8.63 5.80 -0.39
C GLY A 68 9.27 5.09 -1.59
N ILE A 69 10.33 4.31 -1.34
CA ILE A 69 10.98 3.48 -2.38
C ILE A 69 10.16 2.22 -2.69
N PHE A 70 9.07 1.95 -1.96
CA PHE A 70 8.13 0.87 -2.33
C PHE A 70 7.37 1.15 -3.63
N THR A 71 7.35 2.40 -4.09
CA THR A 71 6.83 2.78 -5.41
C THR A 71 7.97 3.13 -6.35
N VAL A 72 7.80 2.77 -7.61
CA VAL A 72 8.78 3.06 -8.65
C VAL A 72 8.43 4.40 -9.29
N ARG A 73 9.44 5.24 -9.52
CA ARG A 73 9.28 6.57 -10.11
C ARG A 73 10.11 6.66 -11.38
N CYS A 74 9.46 6.77 -12.53
CA CYS A 74 10.15 7.00 -13.81
C CYS A 74 10.63 8.45 -13.98
N PHE A 75 9.99 9.40 -13.27
CA PHE A 75 10.31 10.82 -13.33
C PHE A 75 10.47 11.40 -11.93
N ALA A 76 11.19 12.53 -11.80
CA ALA A 76 11.32 13.25 -10.54
C ALA A 76 10.14 14.21 -10.30
N LYS A 77 8.91 13.70 -10.38
CA LYS A 77 7.67 14.47 -10.11
C LYS A 77 7.02 13.99 -8.80
N PHE A 78 6.26 14.86 -8.15
CA PHE A 78 5.71 14.59 -6.81
C PHE A 78 4.66 13.46 -6.76
N SER A 79 3.87 13.27 -7.82
CA SER A 79 2.77 12.29 -7.88
C SER A 79 2.93 11.36 -9.08
N CYS A 80 4.10 10.75 -9.19
CA CYS A 80 4.43 9.82 -10.28
C CYS A 80 4.98 8.47 -9.79
N GLY A 81 4.72 8.12 -8.53
CA GLY A 81 4.88 6.74 -8.07
C GLY A 81 3.92 5.83 -8.81
N THR A 82 4.43 4.71 -9.26
CA THR A 82 3.69 3.59 -9.86
C THR A 82 4.07 2.33 -9.08
N SER A 83 3.10 1.46 -8.81
CA SER A 83 3.37 0.17 -8.18
C SER A 83 4.23 -0.71 -9.11
N THR A 84 4.98 -1.63 -8.51
CA THR A 84 5.95 -2.46 -9.25
C THR A 84 5.31 -3.39 -10.27
N ASP A 85 4.12 -3.89 -9.98
CA ASP A 85 3.33 -4.74 -10.88
C ASP A 85 2.84 -3.96 -12.10
N MET A 86 2.34 -2.73 -11.91
CA MET A 86 1.87 -1.90 -13.04
C MET A 86 2.99 -1.45 -14.00
N ILE A 87 4.26 -1.50 -13.58
CA ILE A 87 5.39 -1.11 -14.46
C ILE A 87 5.80 -2.21 -15.43
N ILE A 88 5.52 -3.47 -15.08
CA ILE A 88 5.93 -4.62 -15.90
C ILE A 88 4.83 -5.08 -16.88
N GLU A 89 3.64 -4.47 -16.82
CA GLU A 89 2.55 -4.63 -17.79
C GLU A 89 2.74 -3.74 -19.02
#